data_AF-A0A094AXJ5-F1
#
_entry.id   AF-A0A094AXJ5-F1
#
_cell.length_a   1.000
_cell.length_b   1.000
_cell.length_c   1.000
_cell.angle_alpha   90.00
_cell.angle_beta   90.00
_cell.angle_gamma   90.00
#
_symmetry.space_group_name_H-M   'P 1'
#
loop_
_entity.id
_entity.type
_entity.pdbx_description
1 polymer ?
#
loop_
_entity_poly.entity_id
_entity_poly.type
_entity_poly.pdbx_seq_one_letter_code
_entity_poly.pdbx_strand_id
1 'polypeptide(L)'
;MLDQIVKVVREGQTRRALIERVADTLTSYFVPVITLLALSTLIIWLTLGLSGVLPENFIDTDLGGWPLWSLQFAIAVFVIACPCGIGLAAPTALFVGGGLAAQHGILAKGGGEAIQEASGLDCIVFDKTGTLTQGGEPAITDHEYLTRDDARAADEKTILGVLKKLEESSSHPIAKAAVSFCESREARDVGTRRIEEIAGKGMKGSFTTETLEGQFVEVLGIPSEVAETLYSWKTQGKSIALVAAGIVPDTKFPLAEIRSMSAISNIFAASDPLRLEASAVIKTL
;
A
#
# COMPACT_ATOMS: atom_id res chain seq x y z
N MET A 1 -16.48 -5.36 12.23
CA MET A 1 -15.59 -5.28 11.05
C MET A 1 -16.32 -4.76 9.80
N LEU A 2 -17.45 -5.36 9.38
CA LEU A 2 -18.23 -4.86 8.22
C LEU A 2 -18.77 -3.44 8.41
N ASP A 3 -19.31 -3.09 9.59
CA ASP A 3 -19.76 -1.72 9.87
C ASP A 3 -18.64 -0.68 9.82
N GLN A 4 -17.41 -1.05 10.20
CA GLN A 4 -16.25 -0.17 10.07
C GLN A 4 -15.85 0.03 8.61
N ILE A 5 -15.91 -1.02 7.80
CA ILE A 5 -15.63 -0.93 6.35
C ILE A 5 -16.70 -0.07 5.66
N VAL A 6 -17.98 -0.28 5.98
CA VAL A 6 -19.09 0.52 5.44
C VAL A 6 -18.97 1.98 5.87
N LYS A 7 -18.60 2.25 7.12
CA LYS A 7 -18.37 3.61 7.63
C LYS A 7 -17.22 4.31 6.90
N VAL A 8 -16.08 3.63 6.72
CA VAL A 8 -14.92 4.17 5.97
C VAL A 8 -15.28 4.44 4.51
N VAL A 9 -16.06 3.57 3.87
CA VAL A 9 -16.54 3.78 2.49
C VAL A 9 -17.47 4.99 2.40
N ARG A 10 -18.37 5.17 3.38
CA ARG A 10 -19.33 6.28 3.41
C ARG A 10 -18.65 7.62 3.70
N GLU A 11 -17.64 7.62 4.57
CA GLU A 11 -16.81 8.80 4.89
C GLU A 11 -15.95 9.23 3.70
N GLY A 12 -15.46 8.29 2.89
CA GLY A 12 -14.68 8.59 1.69
C GLY A 12 -15.46 9.21 0.52
N GLN A 13 -16.80 9.20 0.56
CA GLN A 13 -17.64 9.76 -0.51
C GLN A 13 -18.21 11.14 -0.20
N THR A 14 -18.02 11.68 1.02
CA THR A 14 -18.74 12.87 1.50
C THR A 14 -17.86 14.08 1.81
N ARG A 15 -16.55 14.01 1.56
CA ARG A 15 -15.63 15.11 1.91
C ARG A 15 -15.42 16.09 0.76
N ARG A 16 -15.69 17.37 1.05
CA ARG A 16 -15.44 18.50 0.15
C ARG A 16 -13.97 18.91 0.18
N ALA A 17 -13.44 19.26 -0.99
CA ALA A 17 -12.07 19.75 -1.13
C ALA A 17 -11.86 21.06 -0.36
N LEU A 18 -10.65 21.31 0.13
CA LEU A 18 -10.31 22.55 0.84
C LEU A 18 -10.46 23.77 -0.07
N ILE A 19 -10.14 23.64 -1.36
CA ILE A 19 -10.29 24.74 -2.34
C ILE A 19 -11.76 25.14 -2.55
N GLU A 20 -12.70 24.20 -2.40
CA GLU A 20 -14.14 24.47 -2.45
C GLU A 20 -14.57 25.34 -1.25
N ARG A 21 -14.00 25.09 -0.06
CA ARG A 21 -14.23 25.91 1.14
C ARG A 21 -13.67 27.33 1.00
N VAL A 22 -12.59 27.50 0.24
CA VAL A 22 -12.04 28.84 -0.07
C VAL A 22 -13.02 29.62 -0.96
N ALA A 23 -13.63 28.98 -1.96
CA ALA A 23 -14.64 29.62 -2.80
C ALA A 23 -15.89 30.02 -2.00
N ASP A 24 -16.33 29.17 -1.05
CA ASP A 24 -17.43 29.48 -0.13
C ASP A 24 -17.09 30.68 0.78
N THR A 25 -15.85 30.72 1.29
CA THR A 25 -15.36 31.83 2.13
C THR A 25 -15.28 33.13 1.33
N LEU A 26 -14.77 33.07 0.10
CA LEU A 26 -14.71 34.25 -0.76
C LEU A 26 -16.12 34.79 -1.05
N THR A 27 -17.08 33.90 -1.30
CA THR A 27 -18.49 34.26 -1.49
C THR A 27 -19.09 34.91 -0.24
N SER A 28 -18.76 34.44 0.96
CA SER A 28 -19.30 34.98 2.22
C SER A 28 -18.85 36.42 2.50
N TYR A 29 -17.66 36.82 2.05
CA TYR A 29 -17.20 38.22 2.09
C TYR A 29 -17.67 39.03 0.89
N PHE A 30 -17.75 38.42 -0.29
CA PHE A 30 -18.09 39.11 -1.54
C PHE A 30 -19.54 39.60 -1.58
N VAL A 31 -20.49 38.78 -1.13
CA VAL A 31 -21.92 39.13 -1.07
C VAL A 31 -22.18 40.41 -0.27
N PRO A 32 -21.78 40.54 1.01
CA PRO A 32 -22.05 41.75 1.78
C PRO A 32 -21.34 43.00 1.21
N VAL A 33 -20.15 42.85 0.64
CA VAL A 33 -19.42 43.96 -0.01
C VAL A 33 -20.21 44.49 -1.21
N ILE A 34 -20.73 43.62 -2.08
CA ILE A 34 -21.53 44.05 -3.23
C ILE A 34 -22.84 44.67 -2.79
N THR A 35 -23.51 44.09 -1.79
CA THR A 35 -24.73 44.68 -1.23
C THR A 35 -24.47 46.10 -0.73
N LEU A 36 -23.34 46.34 -0.05
CA LEU A 36 -22.96 47.66 0.42
C LEU A 36 -22.66 48.61 -0.75
N LEU A 37 -21.95 48.16 -1.79
CA LEU A 37 -21.69 48.96 -3.00
C LEU A 37 -22.99 49.30 -3.75
N ALA A 38 -23.90 48.35 -3.90
CA ALA A 38 -25.20 48.57 -4.56
C ALA A 38 -26.06 49.56 -3.77
N LEU A 39 -26.13 49.44 -2.45
CA LEU A 39 -26.82 50.39 -1.58
C LEU A 39 -26.17 51.78 -1.62
N SER A 40 -24.83 51.85 -1.61
CA SER A 40 -24.11 53.12 -1.72
C SER A 40 -24.40 53.81 -3.05
N THR A 41 -24.44 53.05 -4.16
CA THR A 41 -24.79 53.55 -5.49
C THR A 41 -26.22 54.11 -5.50
N LEU A 42 -27.17 53.37 -4.94
CA LEU A 42 -28.56 53.82 -4.80
C LEU A 42 -28.64 55.15 -4.02
N ILE A 43 -28.00 55.23 -2.85
CA ILE A 43 -28.03 56.41 -1.99
C ILE A 43 -27.36 57.62 -2.66
N ILE A 44 -26.22 57.43 -3.30
CA ILE A 44 -25.49 58.50 -4.00
C ILE A 44 -26.36 59.09 -5.12
N TRP A 45 -26.93 58.24 -5.98
CA TRP A 45 -27.78 58.71 -7.07
C TRP A 45 -29.09 59.34 -6.58
N LEU A 46 -29.68 58.80 -5.51
CA LEU A 46 -30.89 59.36 -4.90
C LEU A 46 -30.63 60.76 -4.30
N THR A 47 -29.54 60.91 -3.56
CA THR A 47 -29.17 62.20 -2.92
C THR A 47 -28.76 63.25 -3.94
N LEU A 48 -28.03 62.87 -5.00
CA LEU A 48 -27.70 63.77 -6.11
C LEU A 48 -28.97 64.22 -6.85
N GLY A 49 -29.92 63.32 -7.10
CA GLY A 49 -31.23 63.67 -7.68
C GLY A 49 -32.04 64.65 -6.82
N LEU A 50 -32.07 64.44 -5.50
CA LEU A 50 -32.71 65.35 -4.54
C LEU A 50 -32.03 66.73 -4.45
N SER A 51 -30.71 66.79 -4.64
CA SER A 51 -29.93 68.03 -4.54
C SER A 51 -30.11 68.99 -5.72
N GLY A 52 -30.78 68.58 -6.80
CA GLY A 52 -31.03 69.42 -7.98
C GLY A 52 -29.77 69.75 -8.79
N VAL A 53 -28.66 69.05 -8.55
CA VAL A 53 -27.38 69.23 -9.27
C VAL A 53 -27.39 68.53 -10.63
N LEU A 54 -28.34 67.60 -10.85
CA LEU A 54 -28.49 66.91 -12.13
C LEU A 54 -29.17 67.82 -13.16
N PRO A 55 -28.72 67.78 -14.43
CA PRO A 55 -29.36 68.54 -15.49
C PRO A 55 -30.80 68.03 -15.77
N GLU A 56 -31.71 68.95 -16.13
CA GLU A 56 -33.16 68.74 -16.21
C GLU A 56 -33.58 67.56 -17.11
N ASN A 57 -32.76 67.23 -18.10
CA ASN A 57 -32.94 66.10 -19.01
C ASN A 57 -32.82 64.71 -18.36
N PHE A 58 -32.26 64.60 -17.15
CA PHE A 58 -32.16 63.34 -16.40
C PHE A 58 -33.18 63.23 -15.25
N ILE A 59 -33.94 64.30 -14.98
CA ILE A 59 -34.85 64.36 -13.83
C ILE A 59 -36.22 63.80 -14.21
N ASP A 60 -36.81 64.27 -15.32
CA ASP A 60 -38.11 63.82 -15.80
C ASP A 60 -37.96 62.90 -17.02
N THR A 61 -38.23 61.61 -16.80
CA THR A 61 -38.37 60.61 -17.85
C THR A 61 -39.71 59.93 -17.69
N ASP A 62 -40.43 59.70 -18.80
CA ASP A 62 -41.80 59.13 -18.84
C ASP A 62 -41.97 57.80 -18.10
N LEU A 63 -40.88 57.09 -17.82
CA LEU A 63 -40.86 55.79 -17.17
C LEU A 63 -40.77 55.85 -15.63
N GLY A 64 -40.53 57.03 -15.03
CA GLY A 64 -40.54 57.25 -13.57
C GLY A 64 -39.30 57.90 -12.95
N GLY A 65 -38.59 58.73 -13.73
CA GLY A 65 -37.59 59.70 -13.25
C GLY A 65 -36.33 59.17 -12.57
N TRP A 66 -35.60 60.07 -11.90
CA TRP A 66 -34.32 59.78 -11.24
C TRP A 66 -34.34 58.65 -10.18
N PRO A 67 -35.44 58.39 -9.42
CA PRO A 67 -35.44 57.29 -8.45
C PRO A 67 -35.36 55.92 -9.13
N LEU A 68 -36.03 55.73 -10.26
CA LEU A 68 -35.94 54.47 -11.01
C LEU A 68 -34.57 54.28 -11.64
N TRP A 69 -33.94 55.35 -12.12
CA TRP A 69 -32.56 55.30 -12.60
C TRP A 69 -31.57 54.89 -11.51
N SER A 70 -31.71 55.44 -10.30
CA SER A 70 -30.87 55.06 -9.16
C SER A 70 -31.03 53.57 -8.80
N LEU A 71 -32.26 53.04 -8.88
CA LEU A 71 -32.54 51.61 -8.69
C LEU A 71 -31.96 50.76 -9.82
N GLN A 72 -32.07 51.22 -11.08
CA GLN A 72 -31.50 50.53 -12.24
C GLN A 72 -29.98 50.41 -12.13
N PHE A 73 -29.28 51.46 -11.67
CA PHE A 73 -27.84 51.39 -11.42
C PHE A 73 -27.49 50.43 -10.27
N ALA A 74 -28.25 50.42 -9.18
CA ALA A 74 -28.06 49.46 -8.10
C ALA A 74 -28.25 48.01 -8.56
N ILE A 75 -29.27 47.74 -9.40
CA ILE A 75 -29.49 46.41 -10.00
C ILE A 75 -28.36 46.05 -10.96
N ALA A 76 -27.87 47.00 -11.76
CA ALA A 76 -26.76 46.76 -12.68
C ALA A 76 -25.48 46.33 -11.93
N VAL A 77 -25.20 46.92 -10.76
CA VAL A 77 -24.09 46.49 -9.89
C VAL A 77 -24.26 45.03 -9.47
N PHE A 78 -25.47 44.58 -9.07
CA PHE A 78 -25.72 43.17 -8.73
C PHE A 78 -25.52 42.23 -9.93
N VAL A 79 -26.02 42.60 -11.11
CA VAL A 79 -25.94 41.75 -12.31
C VAL A 79 -24.50 41.56 -12.75
N ILE A 80 -23.73 42.64 -12.80
CA ILE A 80 -22.32 42.60 -13.21
C ILE A 80 -21.47 41.81 -12.21
N ALA A 81 -21.84 41.84 -10.93
CA ALA A 81 -21.07 41.21 -9.88
C ALA A 81 -21.36 39.71 -9.66
N CYS A 82 -22.22 39.04 -10.45
CA CYS A 82 -22.47 37.60 -10.24
C CYS A 82 -21.15 36.79 -10.30
N PRO A 83 -20.77 36.07 -9.22
CA PRO A 83 -19.55 35.25 -9.21
C PRO A 83 -19.77 33.88 -9.88
N CYS A 84 -20.63 33.82 -10.89
CA CYS A 84 -21.13 32.61 -11.53
C CYS A 84 -20.01 31.61 -11.94
N GLY A 85 -18.82 32.09 -12.33
CA GLY A 85 -17.67 31.25 -12.71
C GLY A 85 -16.85 30.69 -11.53
N ILE A 86 -16.84 31.36 -10.38
CA ILE A 86 -16.01 30.97 -9.23
C ILE A 86 -16.51 29.64 -8.63
N GLY A 87 -17.83 29.45 -8.53
CA GLY A 87 -18.44 28.25 -7.95
C GLY A 87 -18.28 26.99 -8.81
N LEU A 88 -18.05 27.13 -10.12
CA LEU A 88 -17.92 25.98 -11.05
C LEU A 88 -16.48 25.59 -11.34
N ALA A 89 -15.51 26.51 -11.16
CA ALA A 89 -14.12 26.25 -11.53
C ALA A 89 -13.52 25.06 -10.76
N ALA A 90 -13.62 25.06 -9.43
CA ALA A 90 -13.08 24.03 -8.56
C ALA A 90 -13.69 22.62 -8.79
N PRO A 91 -15.03 22.43 -8.79
CA PRO A 91 -15.61 21.11 -9.02
C PRO A 91 -15.33 20.58 -10.43
N THR A 92 -15.26 21.45 -11.44
CA THR A 92 -14.94 21.03 -12.81
C THR A 92 -13.50 20.54 -12.93
N ALA A 93 -12.54 21.30 -12.40
CA ALA A 93 -11.13 20.91 -12.40
C ALA A 93 -10.92 19.58 -11.68
N LEU A 94 -11.58 19.40 -10.53
CA LEU A 94 -11.48 18.19 -9.75
C LEU A 94 -12.11 16.97 -10.44
N PHE A 95 -13.27 17.15 -11.07
CA PHE A 95 -13.96 16.07 -11.78
C PHE A 95 -13.13 15.59 -12.97
N VAL A 96 -12.61 16.51 -13.77
CA VAL A 96 -11.72 16.19 -14.91
C VAL A 96 -10.42 15.56 -14.43
N GLY A 97 -9.80 16.12 -13.38
CA GLY A 97 -8.56 15.59 -12.79
C GLY A 97 -8.74 14.18 -12.23
N GLY A 98 -9.85 13.90 -11.54
CA GLY A 98 -10.20 12.57 -11.06
C GLY A 98 -10.44 11.58 -12.20
N GLY A 99 -11.09 12.02 -13.29
CA GLY A 99 -11.26 11.21 -14.51
C GLY A 99 -9.91 10.84 -15.15
N LEU A 100 -8.98 11.79 -15.23
CA LEU A 100 -7.63 11.55 -15.76
C LEU A 100 -6.83 10.60 -14.86
N ALA A 101 -6.91 10.76 -13.54
CA ALA A 101 -6.27 9.86 -12.58
C ALA A 101 -6.80 8.42 -12.72
N ALA A 102 -8.11 8.26 -12.87
CA ALA A 102 -8.74 6.95 -13.06
C ALA A 102 -8.27 6.26 -14.36
N GLN A 103 -8.03 7.02 -15.44
CA GLN A 103 -7.44 6.47 -16.68
C GLN A 103 -6.03 5.91 -16.47
N HIS A 104 -5.30 6.40 -15.47
CA HIS A 104 -3.97 5.91 -15.07
C HIS A 104 -4.03 4.88 -13.92
N GLY A 105 -5.22 4.36 -13.59
CA GLY A 105 -5.39 3.38 -12.52
C GLY A 105 -5.28 3.95 -11.10
N ILE A 106 -5.27 5.27 -10.94
CA ILE A 106 -5.21 5.95 -9.64
C ILE A 106 -6.64 6.25 -9.17
N LEU A 107 -7.04 5.60 -8.09
CA LEU A 107 -8.37 5.79 -7.49
C LEU A 107 -8.27 6.55 -6.16
N ALA A 108 -8.56 7.85 -6.20
CA ALA A 108 -8.63 8.67 -5.00
C ALA A 108 -9.97 8.45 -4.25
N LYS A 109 -9.92 7.76 -3.10
CA LYS A 109 -11.05 7.69 -2.16
C LYS A 109 -10.97 8.91 -1.22
N GLY A 110 -12.05 9.69 -1.12
CA GLY A 110 -12.07 10.97 -0.42
C GLY A 110 -12.52 12.15 -1.29
N GLY A 111 -12.87 11.90 -2.56
CA GLY A 111 -13.28 12.94 -3.50
C GLY A 111 -12.15 13.93 -3.75
N GLY A 112 -12.46 15.22 -3.67
CA GLY A 112 -11.49 16.26 -3.98
C GLY A 112 -10.47 16.58 -2.92
N GLU A 113 -10.80 16.29 -1.67
CA GLU A 113 -9.88 16.50 -0.56
C GLU A 113 -8.65 15.61 -0.71
N ALA A 114 -8.84 14.33 -1.06
CA ALA A 114 -7.75 13.38 -1.26
C ALA A 114 -6.77 13.79 -2.38
N ILE A 115 -7.29 14.27 -3.51
CA ILE A 115 -6.46 14.72 -4.63
C ILE A 115 -5.68 15.97 -4.25
N GLN A 116 -6.33 16.90 -3.52
CA GLN A 116 -5.68 18.13 -3.08
C GLN A 116 -4.60 17.85 -2.02
N GLU A 117 -4.90 17.05 -0.99
CA GLU A 117 -3.92 16.65 0.02
C GLU A 117 -2.73 15.91 -0.59
N ALA A 118 -2.98 15.01 -1.55
CA ALA A 118 -1.92 14.29 -2.25
C ALA A 118 -0.91 15.23 -2.94
N SER A 119 -1.38 16.39 -3.45
CA SER A 119 -0.51 17.38 -4.09
C SER A 119 0.45 18.11 -3.13
N GLY A 120 0.18 18.05 -1.82
CA GLY A 120 0.97 18.71 -0.78
C GLY A 120 1.75 17.75 0.12
N LEU A 121 1.93 16.49 -0.28
CA LEU A 121 2.66 15.51 0.52
C LEU A 121 4.17 15.69 0.36
N ASP A 122 4.87 15.81 1.49
CA ASP A 122 6.34 15.85 1.55
C ASP A 122 6.97 14.51 1.93
N CYS A 123 6.18 13.60 2.53
CA CYS A 123 6.67 12.34 3.06
C CYS A 123 5.74 11.19 2.65
N ILE A 124 6.33 10.13 2.12
CA ILE A 124 5.63 8.92 1.71
C ILE A 124 6.21 7.74 2.49
N VAL A 125 5.36 7.08 3.26
CA VAL A 125 5.71 5.86 4.00
C VAL A 125 5.07 4.68 3.30
N PHE A 126 5.90 3.79 2.77
CA PHE A 126 5.44 2.58 2.10
C PHE A 126 5.30 1.43 3.10
N ASP A 127 4.18 0.71 3.02
CA ASP A 127 4.15 -0.65 3.54
C ASP A 127 5.07 -1.53 2.69
N LYS A 128 5.73 -2.54 3.28
CA LYS A 128 6.63 -3.41 2.51
C LYS A 128 5.83 -4.43 1.72
N THR A 129 5.06 -5.23 2.45
CA THR A 129 4.43 -6.45 1.93
C THR A 129 3.23 -6.09 1.05
N GLY A 130 3.26 -6.51 -0.20
CA GLY A 130 2.18 -6.27 -1.17
C GLY A 130 2.13 -4.86 -1.75
N THR A 131 2.94 -3.91 -1.26
CA THR A 131 3.10 -2.58 -1.86
C THR A 131 4.41 -2.49 -2.62
N LEU A 132 5.56 -2.59 -1.94
CA LEU A 132 6.88 -2.65 -2.61
C LEU A 132 7.17 -4.04 -3.16
N THR A 133 6.65 -5.07 -2.50
CA THR A 133 6.78 -6.46 -2.92
C THR A 133 5.57 -6.93 -3.72
N GLN A 134 5.67 -8.10 -4.35
CA GLN A 134 4.57 -8.65 -5.13
C GLN A 134 3.38 -9.04 -4.25
N GLY A 135 3.58 -9.24 -2.93
CA GLY A 135 2.51 -9.56 -1.99
C GLY A 135 1.96 -10.97 -2.17
N GLY A 136 2.72 -11.81 -2.88
CA GLY A 136 2.37 -13.19 -3.19
C GLY A 136 2.94 -14.17 -2.17
N GLU A 137 2.88 -15.46 -2.53
CA GLU A 137 3.60 -16.48 -1.77
C GLU A 137 5.10 -16.19 -1.85
N PRO A 138 5.82 -16.24 -0.72
CA PRO A 138 7.26 -15.98 -0.71
C PRO A 138 7.96 -16.96 -1.64
N ALA A 139 9.09 -16.56 -2.22
CA ALA A 139 9.90 -17.44 -3.06
C ALA A 139 11.26 -17.67 -2.39
N ILE A 140 11.82 -18.87 -2.57
CA ILE A 140 13.22 -19.12 -2.19
C ILE A 140 14.11 -18.32 -3.15
N THR A 141 14.77 -17.29 -2.64
CA THR A 141 15.67 -16.41 -3.42
C THR A 141 17.11 -16.87 -3.35
N ASP A 142 17.54 -17.39 -2.20
CA ASP A 142 18.91 -17.82 -1.96
C ASP A 142 18.87 -19.20 -1.29
N HIS A 143 19.80 -20.05 -1.68
CA HIS A 143 20.02 -21.34 -1.07
C HIS A 143 21.51 -21.61 -1.04
N GLU A 144 21.98 -22.21 0.04
CA GLU A 144 23.38 -22.62 0.18
C GLU A 144 23.40 -24.04 0.72
N TYR A 145 24.11 -24.91 0.00
CA TYR A 145 24.31 -26.30 0.38
C TYR A 145 25.61 -26.40 1.16
N LEU A 146 25.51 -26.87 2.41
CA LEU A 146 26.66 -27.09 3.27
C LEU A 146 27.06 -28.56 3.19
N THR A 147 27.81 -28.93 2.15
CA THR A 147 28.39 -30.28 2.08
C THR A 147 29.64 -30.33 2.95
N ARG A 148 29.69 -31.27 3.90
CA ARG A 148 30.97 -31.71 4.47
C ARG A 148 31.47 -32.90 3.65
N ASP A 149 32.79 -32.96 3.43
CA ASP A 149 33.55 -33.97 2.66
C ASP A 149 33.45 -35.42 3.18
N ASP A 150 32.42 -35.75 3.96
CA ASP A 150 32.18 -37.09 4.44
C ASP A 150 31.49 -37.90 3.33
N ALA A 151 32.09 -39.05 2.97
CA ALA A 151 31.61 -40.02 1.97
C ALA A 151 30.21 -40.63 2.24
N ARG A 152 29.46 -40.09 3.21
CA ARG A 152 28.08 -40.43 3.58
C ARG A 152 27.10 -39.26 3.41
N ALA A 153 27.50 -38.14 2.81
CA ALA A 153 26.59 -37.04 2.54
C ALA A 153 25.47 -37.51 1.59
N ALA A 154 24.21 -37.30 2.01
CA ALA A 154 23.06 -37.59 1.16
C ALA A 154 23.11 -36.72 -0.12
N ASP A 155 22.70 -37.30 -1.25
CA ASP A 155 22.59 -36.62 -2.54
C ASP A 155 21.63 -35.42 -2.43
N GLU A 156 21.94 -34.30 -3.11
CA GLU A 156 21.18 -33.05 -3.04
C GLU A 156 19.70 -33.29 -3.36
N LYS A 157 19.43 -34.10 -4.40
CA LYS A 157 18.07 -34.47 -4.81
C LYS A 157 17.31 -35.25 -3.74
N THR A 158 18.00 -36.01 -2.91
CA THR A 158 17.40 -36.75 -1.79
C THR A 158 17.04 -35.80 -0.65
N ILE A 159 17.89 -34.82 -0.34
CA ILE A 159 17.59 -33.83 0.71
C ILE A 159 16.43 -32.91 0.30
N LEU A 160 16.40 -32.47 -0.96
CA LEU A 160 15.26 -31.73 -1.50
C LEU A 160 13.97 -32.57 -1.49
N GLY A 161 14.06 -33.87 -1.74
CA GLY A 161 12.92 -34.79 -1.62
C GLY A 161 12.36 -34.85 -0.20
N VAL A 162 13.26 -34.96 0.80
CA VAL A 162 12.87 -34.98 2.20
C VAL A 162 12.25 -33.65 2.62
N LEU A 163 12.86 -32.53 2.22
CA LEU A 163 12.34 -31.19 2.49
C LEU A 163 10.94 -31.01 1.89
N LYS A 164 10.75 -31.43 0.64
CA LYS A 164 9.45 -31.37 -0.04
C LYS A 164 8.39 -32.11 0.77
N LYS A 165 8.67 -33.36 1.15
CA LYS A 165 7.70 -34.19 1.89
C LYS A 165 7.41 -33.67 3.30
N LEU A 166 8.40 -33.07 3.95
CA LEU A 166 8.22 -32.41 5.24
C LEU A 166 7.28 -31.20 5.09
N GLU A 167 7.58 -30.33 4.13
CA GLU A 167 6.90 -29.05 3.93
C GLU A 167 5.53 -29.17 3.25
N GLU A 168 5.25 -30.25 2.50
CA GLU A 168 3.93 -30.56 1.92
C GLU A 168 2.81 -30.62 2.97
N SER A 169 3.14 -30.94 4.22
CA SER A 169 2.17 -31.06 5.31
C SER A 169 1.84 -29.73 6.02
N SER A 170 2.61 -28.67 5.74
CA SER A 170 2.44 -27.35 6.37
C SER A 170 1.62 -26.39 5.52
N SER A 171 0.78 -25.60 6.19
CA SER A 171 0.03 -24.51 5.56
C SER A 171 0.80 -23.18 5.51
N HIS A 172 2.00 -23.14 6.08
CA HIS A 172 2.79 -21.90 6.20
C HIS A 172 3.27 -21.41 4.82
N PRO A 173 3.21 -20.10 4.50
CA PRO A 173 3.65 -19.59 3.19
C PRO A 173 5.10 -19.93 2.81
N ILE A 174 6.01 -19.99 3.78
CA ILE A 174 7.42 -20.43 3.57
C ILE A 174 7.50 -21.91 3.19
N ALA A 175 6.61 -22.76 3.72
CA ALA A 175 6.56 -24.18 3.40
C ALA A 175 6.22 -24.38 1.92
N LYS A 176 5.19 -23.66 1.45
CA LYS A 176 4.80 -23.66 0.04
C LYS A 176 5.94 -23.20 -0.88
N ALA A 177 6.66 -22.14 -0.48
CA ALA A 177 7.84 -21.66 -1.19
C ALA A 177 8.91 -22.75 -1.35
N ALA A 178 9.18 -23.48 -0.26
CA ALA A 178 10.15 -24.57 -0.25
C ALA A 178 9.69 -25.75 -1.11
N VAL A 179 8.41 -26.11 -1.07
CA VAL A 179 7.82 -27.17 -1.94
C VAL A 179 7.97 -26.80 -3.41
N SER A 180 7.56 -25.59 -3.82
CA SER A 180 7.70 -25.13 -5.20
C SER A 180 9.17 -25.07 -5.66
N PHE A 181 10.08 -24.68 -4.76
CA PHE A 181 11.52 -24.71 -5.05
C PHE A 181 12.01 -26.15 -5.29
N CYS A 182 11.61 -27.10 -4.45
CA CYS A 182 11.99 -28.51 -4.60
C CYS A 182 11.42 -29.13 -5.89
N GLU A 183 10.19 -28.76 -6.29
CA GLU A 183 9.59 -29.21 -7.55
C GLU A 183 10.35 -28.71 -8.78
N SER A 184 10.81 -27.46 -8.75
CA SER A 184 11.61 -26.88 -9.85
C SER A 184 12.98 -27.57 -10.04
N ARG A 185 13.46 -28.29 -9.03
CA ARG A 185 14.78 -28.94 -8.99
C ARG A 185 14.74 -30.47 -9.14
N GLU A 186 13.59 -31.02 -9.54
CA GLU A 186 13.40 -32.47 -9.71
C GLU A 186 13.75 -33.28 -8.45
N ALA A 187 13.23 -32.86 -7.30
CA ALA A 187 13.39 -33.56 -6.03
C ALA A 187 12.94 -35.04 -6.15
N ARG A 188 13.71 -35.97 -5.56
CA ARG A 188 13.32 -37.39 -5.52
C ARG A 188 12.10 -37.60 -4.65
N ASP A 189 11.26 -38.57 -5.01
CA ASP A 189 10.16 -38.97 -4.14
C ASP A 189 10.67 -39.80 -2.96
N VAL A 190 10.09 -39.58 -1.79
CA VAL A 190 10.57 -40.14 -0.53
C VAL A 190 9.41 -40.62 0.31
N GLY A 191 9.54 -41.82 0.89
CA GLY A 191 8.54 -42.39 1.78
C GLY A 191 8.51 -41.66 3.11
N THR A 192 7.32 -41.29 3.58
CA THR A 192 7.13 -40.60 4.87
C THR A 192 6.66 -41.59 5.93
N ARG A 193 7.30 -41.61 7.11
CA ARG A 193 6.84 -42.42 8.26
C ARG A 193 6.07 -41.58 9.28
N ARG A 194 6.61 -40.43 9.66
CA ARG A 194 6.03 -39.57 10.70
C ARG A 194 6.45 -38.12 10.48
N ILE A 195 5.51 -37.19 10.63
CA ILE A 195 5.75 -35.75 10.63
C ILE A 195 5.08 -35.17 11.88
N GLU A 196 5.74 -34.21 12.52
CA GLU A 196 5.27 -33.51 13.70
C GLU A 196 5.64 -32.03 13.61
N GLU A 197 4.66 -31.16 13.83
CA GLU A 197 4.86 -29.71 13.86
C GLU A 197 5.19 -29.25 15.29
N ILE A 198 6.29 -28.52 15.44
CA ILE A 198 6.71 -27.93 16.71
C ILE A 198 6.45 -26.42 16.63
N ALA A 199 5.40 -25.97 17.31
CA ALA A 199 4.99 -24.57 17.34
C ALA A 199 6.16 -23.64 17.67
N GLY A 200 6.43 -22.67 16.80
CA GLY A 200 7.50 -21.69 16.94
C GLY A 200 8.93 -22.21 16.67
N LYS A 201 9.10 -23.48 16.29
CA LYS A 201 10.42 -24.06 15.98
C LYS A 201 10.50 -24.76 14.61
N GLY A 202 9.36 -24.99 13.95
CA GLY A 202 9.30 -25.59 12.61
C GLY A 202 8.76 -27.00 12.63
N MET A 203 9.13 -27.81 11.63
CA MET A 203 8.66 -29.20 11.50
C MET A 203 9.78 -30.21 11.67
N LYS A 204 9.38 -31.39 12.14
CA LYS A 204 10.25 -32.55 12.31
C LYS A 204 9.63 -33.76 11.63
N GLY A 205 10.43 -34.57 10.96
CA GLY A 205 9.93 -35.78 10.31
C GLY A 205 10.95 -36.91 10.22
N SER A 206 10.44 -38.11 9.95
CA SER A 206 11.24 -39.30 9.69
C SER A 206 10.85 -39.88 8.34
N PHE A 207 11.85 -40.12 7.49
CA PHE A 207 11.67 -40.48 6.09
C PHE A 207 12.51 -41.70 5.74
N THR A 208 12.01 -42.53 4.82
CA THR A 208 12.73 -43.69 4.30
C THR A 208 13.14 -43.41 2.86
N THR A 209 14.43 -43.51 2.55
CA THR A 209 14.94 -43.33 1.17
C THR A 209 15.51 -44.67 0.66
N GLU A 210 15.43 -44.94 -0.64
CA GLU A 210 15.96 -46.17 -1.24
C GLU A 210 17.49 -46.29 -1.17
N THR A 211 18.20 -45.18 -0.96
CA THR A 211 19.67 -45.13 -0.85
C THR A 211 20.17 -45.11 0.59
N LEU A 212 19.30 -44.81 1.56
CA LEU A 212 19.62 -44.64 2.96
C LEU A 212 18.49 -45.22 3.81
N GLU A 213 18.56 -46.51 4.12
CA GLU A 213 17.63 -47.18 5.02
C GLU A 213 17.73 -46.56 6.44
N GLY A 214 16.63 -45.93 6.91
CA GLY A 214 16.40 -45.66 8.33
C GLY A 214 16.80 -44.29 8.90
N GLN A 215 16.93 -43.22 8.11
CA GLN A 215 17.60 -41.97 8.55
C GLN A 215 16.67 -40.78 8.85
N PHE A 216 17.12 -39.85 9.70
CA PHE A 216 16.30 -38.86 10.41
C PHE A 216 16.71 -37.42 10.09
N VAL A 217 15.79 -36.62 9.54
CA VAL A 217 16.04 -35.20 9.26
C VAL A 217 15.33 -34.35 10.32
N GLU A 218 16.11 -33.78 11.24
CA GLU A 218 15.63 -32.89 12.30
C GLU A 218 16.12 -31.47 12.05
N VAL A 219 15.19 -30.52 11.94
CA VAL A 219 15.48 -29.12 11.65
C VAL A 219 15.50 -28.30 12.95
N LEU A 220 16.69 -27.90 13.42
CA LEU A 220 16.83 -26.92 14.52
C LEU A 220 18.25 -26.31 14.63
N GLY A 221 18.35 -24.98 14.48
CA GLY A 221 19.31 -24.09 15.17
C GLY A 221 20.84 -24.23 14.98
N ILE A 222 21.36 -23.59 13.92
CA ILE A 222 22.68 -22.96 13.66
C ILE A 222 23.94 -23.36 14.49
N PRO A 223 24.96 -24.01 13.87
CA PRO A 223 26.36 -24.00 14.27
C PRO A 223 27.07 -22.71 13.83
N SER A 224 28.18 -22.37 14.51
CA SER A 224 28.94 -21.13 14.37
C SER A 224 29.46 -20.80 12.97
N GLU A 225 29.62 -21.79 12.10
CA GLU A 225 30.14 -21.66 10.72
C GLU A 225 29.18 -20.89 9.79
N VAL A 226 27.88 -20.86 10.11
CA VAL A 226 26.82 -20.35 9.24
C VAL A 226 26.33 -18.95 9.64
N ALA A 227 26.88 -18.41 10.74
CA ALA A 227 26.39 -17.17 11.36
C ALA A 227 26.52 -15.93 10.45
N GLU A 228 27.56 -15.85 9.62
CA GLU A 228 27.80 -14.71 8.74
C GLU A 228 26.78 -14.62 7.59
N THR A 229 26.55 -15.73 6.86
CA THR A 229 25.54 -15.79 5.79
C THR A 229 24.15 -15.49 6.34
N LEU A 230 23.83 -16.02 7.53
CA LEU A 230 22.55 -15.76 8.21
C LEU A 230 22.39 -14.31 8.62
N TYR A 231 23.46 -13.69 9.12
CA TYR A 231 23.43 -12.28 9.46
C TYR A 231 23.22 -11.42 8.21
N SER A 232 23.94 -11.71 7.12
CA SER A 232 23.77 -11.05 5.82
C SER A 232 22.32 -11.13 5.32
N TRP A 233 21.74 -12.33 5.25
CA TRP A 233 20.37 -12.50 4.78
C TRP A 233 19.32 -11.88 5.71
N LYS A 234 19.54 -11.89 7.02
CA LYS A 234 18.69 -11.15 7.98
C LYS A 234 18.77 -9.65 7.79
N THR A 235 19.97 -9.09 7.56
CA THR A 235 20.13 -7.64 7.27
C THR A 235 19.46 -7.22 5.97
N GLN A 236 19.36 -8.14 5.00
CA GLN A 236 18.60 -7.96 3.76
C GLN A 236 17.08 -8.14 3.94
N GLY A 237 16.61 -8.46 5.15
CA GLY A 237 15.20 -8.61 5.47
C GLY A 237 14.56 -9.88 4.92
N LYS A 238 15.37 -10.91 4.61
CA LYS A 238 14.92 -12.23 4.13
C LYS A 238 14.48 -13.10 5.31
N SER A 239 13.46 -13.91 5.11
CA SER A 239 13.02 -14.93 6.07
C SER A 239 13.83 -16.19 5.85
N ILE A 240 14.52 -16.66 6.88
CA ILE A 240 15.47 -17.78 6.73
C ILE A 240 14.86 -19.06 7.28
N ALA A 241 14.90 -20.12 6.48
CA ALA A 241 14.62 -21.49 6.87
C ALA A 241 15.94 -22.28 6.85
N LEU A 242 16.23 -22.96 7.95
CA LEU A 242 17.38 -23.86 8.05
C LEU A 242 16.89 -25.28 7.84
N VAL A 243 17.70 -26.13 7.23
CA VAL A 243 17.41 -27.56 7.11
C VAL A 243 18.63 -28.35 7.56
N ALA A 244 18.44 -29.12 8.62
CA ALA A 244 19.44 -30.04 9.11
C ALA A 244 18.98 -31.47 8.85
N ALA A 245 19.86 -32.26 8.24
CA ALA A 245 19.60 -33.63 7.85
C ALA A 245 20.66 -34.52 8.48
N GLY A 246 20.22 -35.44 9.34
CA GLY A 246 21.09 -36.38 10.04
C GLY A 246 20.90 -37.81 9.56
N ILE A 247 21.96 -38.59 9.62
CA ILE A 247 21.94 -40.02 9.37
C ILE A 247 21.97 -40.71 10.73
N VAL A 248 20.88 -41.38 11.15
CA VAL A 248 20.86 -42.15 12.42
C VAL A 248 20.43 -43.59 12.14
N PRO A 249 21.13 -44.62 12.66
CA PRO A 249 20.70 -46.02 12.56
C PRO A 249 19.47 -46.34 13.43
N ASP A 250 18.69 -47.35 13.02
CA ASP A 250 17.35 -47.73 13.53
C ASP A 250 17.30 -48.31 14.98
N THR A 251 18.22 -47.95 15.88
CA THR A 251 18.26 -48.52 17.24
C THR A 251 18.28 -47.46 18.35
N LYS A 252 17.08 -47.24 18.91
CA LYS A 252 16.75 -46.52 20.16
C LYS A 252 17.07 -45.02 20.17
N PHE A 253 16.02 -44.23 20.34
CA PHE A 253 16.04 -42.78 20.59
C PHE A 253 16.43 -42.46 22.04
N PRO A 254 17.59 -41.82 22.28
CA PRO A 254 17.71 -40.86 23.38
C PRO A 254 17.79 -39.44 22.80
N LEU A 255 16.83 -38.60 23.22
CA LEU A 255 16.71 -37.16 22.95
C LEU A 255 17.95 -36.31 23.31
N ALA A 256 18.99 -36.90 23.91
CA ALA A 256 20.13 -36.19 24.50
C ALA A 256 21.37 -36.12 23.58
N GLU A 257 21.53 -37.00 22.59
CA GLU A 257 22.78 -37.11 21.82
C GLU A 257 22.82 -36.28 20.51
N ILE A 258 21.67 -35.75 20.07
CA ILE A 258 21.56 -34.97 18.81
C ILE A 258 22.19 -33.57 18.93
N ARG A 259 22.62 -33.15 20.12
CA ARG A 259 23.42 -31.92 20.27
C ARG A 259 24.81 -32.02 19.64
N SER A 260 25.30 -33.22 19.28
CA SER A 260 26.67 -33.42 18.79
C SER A 260 26.80 -33.85 17.32
N MET A 261 25.71 -34.16 16.61
CA MET A 261 25.77 -34.46 15.17
C MET A 261 25.45 -33.22 14.34
N SER A 262 26.50 -32.46 14.09
CA SER A 262 26.58 -31.31 13.19
C SER A 262 26.41 -31.72 11.72
N ALA A 263 25.19 -31.75 11.21
CA ALA A 263 24.94 -31.84 9.77
C ALA A 263 23.79 -30.92 9.36
N ILE A 264 24.03 -29.61 9.42
CA ILE A 264 23.23 -28.71 8.58
C ILE A 264 23.61 -29.04 7.14
N SER A 265 22.62 -29.43 6.36
CA SER A 265 22.83 -29.78 4.95
C SER A 265 22.49 -28.62 4.03
N ASN A 266 21.47 -27.82 4.39
CA ASN A 266 20.99 -26.73 3.55
C ASN A 266 20.48 -25.54 4.35
N ILE A 267 20.67 -24.35 3.79
CA ILE A 267 20.06 -23.10 4.27
C ILE A 267 19.27 -22.52 3.10
N PHE A 268 18.04 -22.09 3.37
CA PHE A 268 17.17 -21.44 2.40
C PHE A 268 16.78 -20.06 2.93
N ALA A 269 16.87 -19.05 2.08
CA ALA A 269 16.30 -17.74 2.31
C ALA A 269 15.06 -17.58 1.42
N ALA A 270 13.92 -17.35 2.07
CA ALA A 270 12.68 -16.98 1.42
C ALA A 270 12.47 -15.46 1.54
N SER A 271 12.13 -14.81 0.43
CA SER A 271 11.70 -13.41 0.44
C SER A 271 10.53 -13.24 -0.53
N ASP A 272 9.64 -12.33 -0.19
CA ASP A 272 8.70 -11.80 -1.17
C ASP A 272 9.51 -10.89 -2.12
N PRO A 273 9.57 -11.19 -3.42
CA PRO A 273 10.35 -10.40 -4.37
C PRO A 273 9.81 -8.97 -4.47
N LEU A 274 10.72 -8.02 -4.65
CA LEU A 274 10.36 -6.64 -4.96
C LEU A 274 9.67 -6.57 -6.32
N ARG A 275 8.71 -5.66 -6.47
CA ARG A 275 8.15 -5.32 -7.78
C ARG A 275 9.24 -4.69 -8.64
N LEU A 276 9.25 -5.01 -9.94
CA LEU A 276 10.23 -4.48 -10.89
C LEU A 276 10.23 -2.94 -10.91
N GLU A 277 9.04 -2.34 -10.76
CA GLU A 277 8.84 -0.90 -10.80
C GLU A 277 9.22 -0.19 -9.48
N ALA A 278 9.34 -0.91 -8.36
CA ALA A 278 9.51 -0.31 -7.04
C ALA A 278 10.75 0.60 -6.96
N SER A 279 11.88 0.18 -7.55
CA SER A 279 13.10 0.98 -7.54
C SER A 279 12.98 2.25 -8.39
N ALA A 280 12.31 2.17 -9.54
CA ALA A 280 12.10 3.33 -10.41
C ALA A 280 11.15 4.35 -9.77
N VAL A 281 10.09 3.87 -9.13
CA VAL A 281 9.12 4.71 -8.41
C VAL A 281 9.81 5.46 -7.27
N ILE A 282 10.57 4.75 -6.41
CA ILE A 282 11.29 5.39 -5.28
C ILE A 282 12.31 6.43 -5.74
N LYS A 283 12.95 6.25 -6.90
CA LYS A 283 13.90 7.23 -7.45
C LYS A 283 13.22 8.49 -8.00
N THR A 284 11.94 8.40 -8.35
CA THR A 284 11.18 9.49 -8.97
C THR A 284 10.49 10.36 -7.92
N LEU A 285 10.21 9.80 -6.74
CA LEU A 285 9.69 10.49 -5.56
C LEU A 285 10.80 11.24 -4.82
#